data_AF-A0A7S1HGL4-F1
#
_entry.id   AF-A0A7S1HGL4-F1
#
_cell.length_a   1.000
_cell.length_b   1.000
_cell.length_c   1.000
_cell.angle_alpha   90.00
_cell.angle_beta   90.00
_cell.angle_gamma   90.00
#
_symmetry.space_group_name_H-M   'P 1'
#
loop_
_entity.id
_entity.type
_entity.pdbx_description
1 polymer ?
#
loop_
_entity_poly.entity_id
_entity_poly.type
_entity_poly.pdbx_seq_one_letter_code
_entity_poly.pdbx_strand_id
1 'polypeptide(L)'
;MAKVVRGPQKDIFKLSQPFKSSPTAPFNDRFTVTVGFGTGTLTWTLLLNAFEPQSPPDLVLDVGNEDCISHKDLISLDTWDISDDTALLRLLAEARDLYRSTQVSKALDFSSGPLQFELVSLKGISSSCEMRVGED
;
A
#
# COMPACT_ATOMS: atom_id res chain seq x y z
N MET A 1 27.13 -2.61 -13.07
CA MET A 1 27.52 -2.06 -11.76
C MET A 1 26.24 -1.50 -11.16
N ALA A 2 25.72 -2.04 -10.05
CA ALA A 2 24.37 -1.70 -9.59
C ALA A 2 24.24 -0.21 -9.27
N LYS A 3 23.30 0.49 -9.90
CA LYS A 3 23.07 1.93 -9.71
C LYS A 3 21.84 2.15 -8.85
N VAL A 4 21.98 2.93 -7.79
CA VAL A 4 20.84 3.36 -6.97
C VAL A 4 20.12 4.50 -7.70
N VAL A 5 18.86 4.28 -8.04
CA VAL A 5 18.01 5.25 -8.74
C VAL A 5 16.94 5.77 -7.79
N ARG A 6 16.72 7.09 -7.81
CA ARG A 6 15.64 7.78 -7.09
C ARG A 6 14.62 8.27 -8.09
N GLY A 7 13.35 7.99 -7.86
CA GLY A 7 12.26 8.50 -8.68
C GLY A 7 10.89 7.92 -8.33
N PRO A 8 9.80 8.56 -8.76
CA PRO A 8 8.46 8.03 -8.55
C PRO A 8 8.31 6.65 -9.19
N GLN A 9 7.58 5.73 -8.55
CA GLN A 9 7.16 4.51 -9.26
C GLN A 9 6.13 4.90 -10.31
N LYS A 10 6.38 4.56 -11.58
CA LYS A 10 5.28 4.40 -12.52
C LYS A 10 4.57 3.09 -12.16
N ASP A 11 3.25 3.10 -12.20
CA ASP A 11 2.38 1.95 -11.88
C ASP A 11 2.52 1.46 -10.42
N ILE A 12 2.30 2.35 -9.45
CA ILE A 12 2.35 2.03 -8.01
C ILE A 12 1.33 0.94 -7.65
N PHE A 13 0.17 0.94 -8.29
CA PHE A 13 -0.92 0.01 -8.00
C PHE A 13 -1.36 -0.70 -9.27
N LYS A 14 -1.54 -2.02 -9.17
CA LYS A 14 -2.12 -2.84 -10.24
C LYS A 14 -3.21 -3.74 -9.67
N LEU A 15 -4.39 -3.68 -10.24
CA LEU A 15 -5.48 -4.61 -9.93
C LEU A 15 -5.40 -5.84 -10.82
N SER A 16 -5.65 -7.01 -10.24
CA SER A 16 -5.67 -8.28 -10.96
C SER A 16 -6.63 -9.27 -10.31
N GLN A 17 -6.83 -10.42 -10.97
CA GLN A 17 -7.61 -11.54 -10.45
C GLN A 17 -8.99 -11.14 -9.91
N PRO A 18 -9.89 -10.57 -10.74
CA PRO A 18 -11.21 -10.17 -10.27
C PRO A 18 -12.09 -11.42 -10.03
N PHE A 19 -12.70 -11.53 -8.86
CA PHE A 19 -13.70 -12.55 -8.55
C PHE A 19 -14.93 -11.96 -7.87
N LYS A 20 -16.03 -12.72 -7.89
CA LYS A 20 -17.28 -12.38 -7.22
C LYS A 20 -17.32 -13.01 -5.83
N SER A 21 -17.76 -12.24 -4.85
CA SER A 21 -18.09 -12.73 -3.50
C SER A 21 -19.27 -13.71 -3.49
N SER A 22 -20.18 -13.58 -4.46
CA SER A 22 -21.37 -14.42 -4.63
C SER A 22 -21.67 -14.65 -6.11
N PRO A 23 -22.21 -15.83 -6.52
CA PRO A 23 -22.69 -16.05 -7.88
C PRO A 23 -23.75 -15.04 -8.34
N THR A 24 -24.54 -14.50 -7.40
CA THR A 24 -25.59 -13.52 -7.68
C THR A 24 -25.08 -12.07 -7.69
N ALA A 25 -23.81 -11.83 -7.38
CA ALA A 25 -23.25 -10.49 -7.37
C ALA A 25 -23.31 -9.87 -8.78
N PRO A 26 -23.78 -8.62 -8.92
CA PRO A 26 -23.90 -7.96 -10.21
C PRO A 26 -22.53 -7.74 -10.87
N PHE A 27 -21.48 -7.51 -10.08
CA PHE A 27 -20.13 -7.22 -10.53
C PHE A 27 -19.08 -8.03 -9.77
N ASN A 28 -17.84 -8.03 -10.26
CA ASN A 28 -16.69 -8.51 -9.48
C ASN A 28 -16.40 -7.48 -8.38
N ASP A 29 -16.21 -7.96 -7.16
CA ASP A 29 -16.03 -7.12 -5.96
C ASP A 29 -14.83 -7.55 -5.13
N ARG A 30 -14.06 -8.52 -5.61
CA ARG A 30 -12.85 -9.00 -4.95
C ARG A 30 -11.69 -8.91 -5.92
N PHE A 31 -10.61 -8.26 -5.51
CA PHE A 31 -9.46 -7.98 -6.37
C PHE A 31 -8.15 -8.18 -5.63
N THR A 32 -7.14 -8.67 -6.35
CA THR A 32 -5.76 -8.65 -5.89
C THR A 32 -5.14 -7.30 -6.26
N VAL A 33 -4.61 -6.59 -5.28
CA VAL A 33 -3.85 -5.34 -5.43
C VAL A 33 -2.37 -5.65 -5.33
N THR A 34 -1.64 -5.49 -6.43
CA THR A 34 -0.17 -5.49 -6.41
C THR A 34 0.30 -4.06 -6.19
N VAL A 35 1.10 -3.85 -5.15
CA VAL A 35 1.63 -2.54 -4.76
C VAL A 35 3.13 -2.51 -4.96
N GLY A 36 3.61 -1.55 -5.74
CA GLY A 36 5.04 -1.25 -5.84
C GLY A 36 5.60 -0.74 -4.51
N PHE A 37 6.63 -1.42 -3.99
CA PHE A 37 7.28 -1.04 -2.74
C PHE A 37 8.78 -1.30 -2.78
N GLY A 38 9.57 -0.23 -2.88
CA GLY A 38 11.03 -0.33 -3.01
C GLY A 38 11.45 -1.10 -4.28
N THR A 39 12.20 -2.19 -4.11
CA THR A 39 12.61 -3.10 -5.21
C THR A 39 11.64 -4.27 -5.42
N GLY A 40 10.61 -4.41 -4.57
CA GLY A 40 9.66 -5.51 -4.61
C GLY A 40 8.22 -5.07 -4.82
N THR A 41 7.32 -6.00 -4.59
CA THR A 41 5.88 -5.77 -4.62
C THR A 41 5.21 -6.34 -3.38
N LEU A 42 4.21 -5.65 -2.85
CA LEU A 42 3.28 -6.18 -1.86
C LEU A 42 2.05 -6.72 -2.58
N THR A 43 1.44 -7.75 -2.01
CA THR A 43 0.15 -8.27 -2.48
C THR A 43 -0.88 -8.03 -1.39
N TRP A 44 -1.96 -7.32 -1.72
CA TRP A 44 -3.10 -7.14 -0.82
C TRP A 44 -4.36 -7.65 -1.50
N THR A 45 -5.36 -8.01 -0.71
CA THR A 45 -6.69 -8.33 -1.21
C THR A 45 -7.64 -7.18 -0.89
N LEU A 46 -8.27 -6.63 -1.93
CA LEU A 46 -9.30 -5.61 -1.83
C LEU A 46 -10.68 -6.29 -1.88
N LEU A 47 -11.49 -5.98 -0.87
CA LEU A 47 -12.80 -6.56 -0.64
C LEU A 47 -13.87 -5.46 -0.74
N LEU A 48 -14.41 -5.24 -1.93
CA LEU A 48 -15.62 -4.42 -2.13
C LEU A 48 -16.88 -5.26 -1.87
N ASN A 49 -18.02 -4.61 -1.75
CA ASN A 49 -19.33 -5.28 -1.68
C ASN A 49 -20.17 -4.92 -2.92
N ALA A 50 -20.37 -5.89 -3.83
CA ALA A 50 -21.15 -5.65 -5.05
C ALA A 50 -22.63 -5.31 -4.79
N PHE A 51 -23.17 -5.69 -3.62
CA PHE A 51 -24.56 -5.41 -3.24
C PHE A 51 -24.72 -4.09 -2.49
N GLU A 52 -23.63 -3.58 -1.92
CA GLU A 52 -23.60 -2.32 -1.17
C GLU A 52 -22.38 -1.49 -1.60
N PRO A 53 -22.38 -0.96 -2.84
CA PRO A 53 -21.23 -0.25 -3.38
C PRO A 53 -20.90 1.05 -2.60
N GLN A 54 -21.87 1.60 -1.86
CA GLN A 54 -21.67 2.74 -0.97
C GLN A 54 -20.80 2.43 0.25
N SER A 55 -20.67 1.15 0.63
CA SER A 55 -19.86 0.74 1.78
C SER A 55 -18.36 0.82 1.41
N PRO A 56 -17.49 1.29 2.33
CA PRO A 56 -16.05 1.29 2.08
C PRO A 56 -15.54 -0.15 1.92
N PRO A 57 -14.46 -0.36 1.14
CA PRO A 57 -13.88 -1.68 0.98
C PRO A 57 -13.08 -2.10 2.23
N ASP A 58 -12.91 -3.40 2.42
CA ASP A 58 -11.90 -3.92 3.35
C ASP A 58 -10.57 -4.18 2.60
N LEU A 59 -9.46 -3.99 3.31
CA LEU A 59 -8.11 -4.27 2.81
C LEU A 59 -7.46 -5.36 3.65
N VAL A 60 -7.21 -6.51 3.04
CA VAL A 60 -6.56 -7.65 3.70
C VAL A 60 -5.10 -7.71 3.28
N LEU A 61 -4.21 -7.65 4.27
CA LEU A 61 -2.77 -7.74 4.08
C LEU A 61 -2.32 -9.20 4.02
N ASP A 62 -1.19 -9.45 3.35
CA ASP A 62 -0.54 -10.77 3.36
C ASP A 62 -0.16 -11.22 4.79
N VAL A 63 -0.11 -12.54 4.98
CA VAL A 63 0.26 -13.17 6.25
C VAL A 63 1.59 -12.65 6.78
N GLY A 64 1.62 -12.26 8.05
CA GLY A 64 2.80 -11.68 8.72
C GLY A 64 2.90 -10.16 8.60
N ASN A 65 1.99 -9.50 7.88
CA ASN A 65 1.92 -8.04 7.76
C ASN A 65 0.69 -7.43 8.44
N GLU A 66 -0.12 -8.21 9.17
CA GLU A 66 -1.41 -7.80 9.73
C GLU A 66 -1.30 -6.57 10.64
N ASP A 67 -0.21 -6.50 11.42
CA ASP A 67 0.05 -5.38 12.35
C ASP A 67 0.65 -4.14 11.66
N CYS A 68 0.86 -4.16 10.34
CA CYS A 68 1.52 -3.05 9.64
C CYS A 68 0.58 -1.88 9.36
N ILE A 69 -0.74 -2.13 9.28
CA ILE A 69 -1.76 -1.13 8.99
C ILE A 69 -2.94 -1.37 9.93
N SER A 70 -3.26 -0.37 10.75
CA SER A 70 -4.50 -0.36 11.53
C SER A 70 -5.60 0.28 10.69
N HIS A 71 -6.76 -0.39 10.59
CA HIS A 71 -7.92 0.15 9.86
C HIS A 71 -8.41 1.48 10.44
N LYS A 72 -8.17 1.73 11.73
CA LYS A 72 -8.53 2.99 12.40
C LYS A 72 -7.67 4.16 11.97
N ASP A 73 -6.52 3.90 11.37
CA ASP A 73 -5.57 4.92 10.93
C ASP A 73 -5.79 5.29 9.45
N LEU A 74 -6.75 4.64 8.77
CA LEU A 74 -7.12 4.91 7.39
C LEU A 74 -8.28 5.91 7.31
N ILE A 75 -7.96 7.20 7.28
CA ILE A 75 -8.93 8.31 7.18
C ILE A 75 -9.77 8.19 5.90
N SER A 76 -9.23 7.61 4.84
CA SER A 76 -9.93 7.35 3.58
C SER A 76 -11.14 6.43 3.75
N LEU A 77 -11.17 5.56 4.77
CA LEU A 77 -12.34 4.72 5.07
C LEU A 77 -13.45 5.53 5.76
N ASP A 78 -13.10 6.43 6.68
CA ASP A 78 -14.06 7.29 7.37
C ASP A 78 -14.68 8.35 6.45
N THR A 79 -13.91 8.80 5.45
CA THR A 79 -14.31 9.80 4.45
C THR A 79 -14.66 9.18 3.10
N TRP A 80 -15.04 7.90 3.11
CA TRP A 80 -15.36 7.17 1.89
C TRP A 80 -16.55 7.78 1.16
N ASP A 81 -16.33 8.11 -0.12
CA ASP A 81 -17.35 8.67 -0.99
C ASP A 81 -17.28 7.96 -2.35
N ILE A 82 -18.33 7.20 -2.68
CA ILE A 82 -18.43 6.49 -3.95
C ILE A 82 -18.54 7.42 -5.16
N SER A 83 -18.95 8.67 -4.95
CA SER A 83 -19.00 9.67 -6.03
C SER A 83 -17.64 10.25 -6.38
N ASP A 84 -16.62 10.05 -5.54
CA ASP A 84 -15.24 10.43 -5.79
C ASP A 84 -14.48 9.28 -6.49
N ASP A 85 -14.14 9.49 -7.76
CA ASP A 85 -13.39 8.55 -8.59
C ASP A 85 -11.94 8.33 -8.10
N THR A 86 -11.45 9.16 -7.19
CA THR A 86 -10.12 9.04 -6.56
C THR A 86 -10.14 8.32 -5.21
N ALA A 87 -11.31 8.03 -4.63
CA ALA A 87 -11.44 7.51 -3.26
C ALA A 87 -10.62 6.23 -3.03
N LEU A 88 -10.66 5.28 -3.98
CA LEU A 88 -9.89 4.04 -3.89
C LEU A 88 -8.38 4.28 -3.96
N LEU A 89 -7.94 5.21 -4.82
CA LEU A 89 -6.51 5.55 -4.93
C LEU A 89 -6.00 6.23 -3.67
N ARG A 90 -6.81 7.10 -3.05
CA ARG A 90 -6.51 7.72 -1.76
C ARG A 90 -6.32 6.67 -0.66
N LEU A 91 -7.25 5.72 -0.56
CA LEU A 91 -7.15 4.61 0.38
C LEU A 91 -5.87 3.78 0.18
N LEU A 92 -5.57 3.38 -1.05
CA LEU A 92 -4.39 2.57 -1.35
C LEU A 92 -3.07 3.32 -1.11
N ALA A 93 -3.05 4.63 -1.41
CA ALA A 93 -1.90 5.49 -1.12
C ALA A 93 -1.68 5.64 0.40
N GLU A 94 -2.74 5.91 1.15
CA GLU A 94 -2.70 6.04 2.61
C GLU A 94 -2.23 4.73 3.27
N ALA A 95 -2.81 3.59 2.87
CA ALA A 95 -2.40 2.27 3.32
C ALA A 95 -0.91 2.00 3.07
N ARG A 96 -0.40 2.37 1.88
CA ARG A 96 1.01 2.21 1.52
C ARG A 96 1.92 3.09 2.38
N ASP A 97 1.51 4.31 2.68
CA ASP A 97 2.29 5.23 3.51
C ASP A 97 2.33 4.77 4.98
N LEU A 98 1.22 4.24 5.51
CA LEU A 98 1.19 3.59 6.82
C LEU A 98 2.10 2.36 6.86
N TYR A 99 1.99 1.48 5.87
CA TYR A 99 2.88 0.32 5.75
C TYR A 99 4.35 0.74 5.75
N ARG A 100 4.69 1.75 4.95
CA ARG A 100 6.05 2.31 4.90
C ARG A 100 6.50 2.79 6.27
N SER A 101 5.66 3.57 6.95
CA SER A 101 5.98 4.10 8.29
C SER A 101 6.30 2.98 9.26
N THR A 102 5.46 1.93 9.28
CA THR A 102 5.66 0.76 10.14
C THR A 102 6.92 -0.02 9.79
N GLN A 103 7.20 -0.25 8.50
CA GLN A 103 8.43 -0.93 8.07
C GLN A 103 9.69 -0.14 8.48
N VAL A 104 9.68 1.18 8.35
CA VAL A 104 10.83 1.99 8.78
C VAL A 104 10.97 1.98 10.31
N SER A 105 9.87 2.05 11.06
CA SER A 105 9.92 1.94 12.53
C SER A 105 10.50 0.59 12.97
N LYS A 106 10.02 -0.52 12.40
CA LYS A 106 10.60 -1.85 12.63
C LYS A 106 12.10 -1.88 12.29
N ALA A 107 12.49 -1.33 11.14
CA ALA A 107 13.91 -1.29 10.74
C ALA A 107 14.78 -0.47 11.72
N LEU A 108 14.27 0.62 12.29
CA LEU A 108 14.97 1.40 13.31
C LEU A 108 15.19 0.59 14.59
N ASP A 109 14.19 -0.18 15.02
CA ASP A 109 14.27 -1.00 16.23
C ASP A 109 15.33 -2.12 16.12
N PHE A 110 15.55 -2.66 14.92
CA PHE A 110 16.49 -3.75 14.67
C PHE A 110 17.87 -3.31 14.14
N SER A 111 18.06 -2.04 13.77
CA SER A 111 19.29 -1.58 13.13
C SER A 111 20.38 -1.16 14.12
N SER A 112 21.64 -1.36 13.74
CA SER A 112 22.80 -0.83 14.47
C SER A 112 22.99 0.67 14.19
N GLY A 113 23.71 1.37 15.08
CA GLY A 113 23.83 2.85 15.08
C GLY A 113 24.07 3.55 13.73
N PRO A 114 24.95 3.04 12.83
CA PRO A 114 25.16 3.67 11.52
C PRO A 114 23.93 3.61 10.60
N LEU A 115 23.21 2.48 10.57
CA LEU A 115 22.00 2.30 9.75
C LEU A 115 20.82 3.12 10.28
N GLN A 116 20.72 3.29 11.61
CA GLN A 116 19.73 4.19 12.21
C GLN A 116 19.93 5.63 11.75
N PHE A 117 21.18 6.12 11.74
CA PHE A 117 21.49 7.48 11.27
C PHE A 117 21.10 7.70 9.81
N GLU A 118 21.38 6.72 8.93
CA GLU A 118 20.98 6.78 7.53
C GLU A 118 19.46 6.80 7.37
N LEU A 119 18.73 5.92 8.07
CA LEU A 119 17.27 5.84 8.01
C LEU A 119 16.58 7.11 8.53
N VAL A 120 17.06 7.69 9.63
CA VAL A 120 16.54 8.95 10.20
C VAL A 120 16.80 10.11 9.24
N SER A 121 18.01 10.19 8.68
CA SER A 121 18.35 11.21 7.68
C SER A 121 17.47 11.09 6.44
N LEU A 122 17.15 9.87 6.01
CA LEU A 122 16.27 9.61 4.86
C LEU A 122 14.81 9.98 5.13
N LYS A 123 14.28 9.72 6.34
CA LYS A 123 12.93 10.21 6.73
C LYS A 123 12.81 11.73 6.57
N GLY A 124 13.91 12.48 6.76
CA GLY A 124 13.94 13.93 6.63
C GLY A 124 14.01 14.48 5.20
N ILE A 125 14.33 13.67 4.18
CA ILE A 125 14.71 14.18 2.85
C ILE A 125 13.57 14.15 1.82
N SER A 126 12.53 13.33 1.97
CA SER A 126 11.21 13.46 1.30
C SER A 126 10.37 12.19 1.50
N SER A 127 9.08 12.35 1.80
CA SER A 127 8.10 11.24 1.80
C SER A 127 7.87 10.65 0.41
N SER A 128 8.16 11.37 -0.68
CA SER A 128 7.84 10.97 -2.05
C SER A 128 8.91 10.12 -2.76
N CYS A 129 10.12 10.03 -2.21
CA CYS A 129 11.24 9.35 -2.87
C CYS A 129 11.35 7.89 -2.41
N GLU A 130 11.22 6.95 -3.35
CA GLU A 130 11.63 5.56 -3.17
C GLU A 130 13.02 5.33 -3.78
N MET A 131 13.79 4.45 -3.13
CA MET A 131 15.10 4.00 -3.60
C MET A 131 14.92 2.66 -4.30
N ARG A 132 15.45 2.55 -5.52
CA ARG A 132 15.50 1.28 -6.26
C ARG A 132 16.93 0.97 -6.68
N VAL A 133 17.25 -0.31 -6.73
CA VAL A 133 18.48 -0.79 -7.37
C VAL A 133 18.14 -1.05 -8.83
N GLY A 134 18.75 -0.27 -9.73
CA GLY A 134 18.67 -0.49 -11.17
C GLY A 134 19.78 -1.41 -11.65
N GLU A 135 19.43 -2.33 -12.56
CA GLU A 135 20.39 -3.09 -13.36
C GLU A 135 20.65 -2.35 -14.69
N ASP A 136 21.88 -2.48 -15.21
CA ASP A 136 22.35 -1.85 -16.46
C ASP A 136 21.77 -2.52 -17.71
#